data_AF-A0A8H4VE29-F1
#
_entry.id   AF-A0A8H4VE29-F1
#
_cell.length_a   1.000
_cell.length_b   1.000
_cell.length_c   1.000
_cell.angle_alpha   90.00
_cell.angle_beta   90.00
_cell.angle_gamma   90.00
#
_symmetry.space_group_name_H-M   'P 1'
#
loop_
_entity.id
_entity.type
_entity.pdbx_description
1 polymer ?
#
loop_
_entity_poly.entity_id
_entity_poly.type
_entity_poly.pdbx_seq_one_letter_code
_entity_poly.pdbx_strand_id
1 'polypeptide(L)'
;MGVTPAALLIKVAAVPTWSAHSTALIPLTWIPEYFAHDAEFRRLKSSCPSAWSQPAKKPLMLRSKRVPSMRMAHDCAPMRLSGGAYNFDCSELHIRYSLWCQPVDVATAVRDALPEEMLRMMLELHGMDSGEVWHRIFKDLLEKDAKKTRLYQLRWLGDAAEAGTVVCWPRNPGFKPEQFQNFFGYLGGLFTNPKTLLDAVPQRVMEYPPGHINKSVYHQLDWRSYRGVTLTVQVSASLGIVPTTAKLRSVVDKWSGALGRVILASLITVSYQCPPGLKCREHGDRDCTLPIKPTSSANVLKNFMMALALKMPFVVSWQEAEGPRPPGLWVVVHQTESGR
;
A
#
# COMPACT_ATOMS: atom_id res chain seq x y z
N MET A 1 22.46 -39.05 28.86
CA MET A 1 22.99 -37.69 28.63
C MET A 1 22.02 -36.97 27.71
N GLY A 2 21.13 -36.15 28.28
CA GLY A 2 20.08 -35.45 27.52
C GLY A 2 20.55 -34.04 27.19
N VAL A 3 20.60 -33.70 25.91
CA VAL A 3 20.94 -32.35 25.45
C VAL A 3 19.64 -31.58 25.25
N THR A 4 19.37 -30.63 26.13
CA THR A 4 18.24 -29.70 26.02
C THR A 4 18.54 -28.71 24.90
N PRO A 5 17.61 -28.45 23.96
CA PRO A 5 17.83 -27.46 22.92
C PRO A 5 17.78 -26.06 23.54
N ALA A 6 18.89 -25.32 23.43
CA ALA A 6 18.96 -23.93 23.83
C ALA A 6 18.11 -23.08 22.87
N ALA A 7 17.03 -22.49 23.37
CA ALA A 7 16.24 -21.51 22.65
C ALA A 7 17.08 -20.24 22.44
N LEU A 8 17.56 -20.04 21.21
CA LEU A 8 18.20 -18.80 20.78
C LEU A 8 17.14 -17.69 20.73
N LEU A 9 17.17 -16.81 21.72
CA LEU A 9 16.45 -15.53 21.71
C LEU A 9 17.04 -14.65 20.60
N ILE A 10 16.50 -14.78 19.40
CA ILE A 10 16.81 -13.89 18.29
C ILE A 10 16.15 -12.54 18.61
N LYS A 11 16.96 -11.56 19.03
CA LYS A 11 16.54 -10.16 19.04
C LYS A 11 16.20 -9.78 17.60
N VAL A 12 14.91 -9.62 17.32
CA VAL A 12 14.41 -9.05 16.06
C VAL A 12 15.07 -7.68 15.91
N ALA A 13 15.94 -7.54 14.92
CA ALA A 13 16.55 -6.26 14.61
C ALA A 13 15.44 -5.27 14.27
N ALA A 14 15.43 -4.11 14.92
CA ALA A 14 14.48 -3.06 14.64
C ALA A 14 14.56 -2.71 13.14
N VAL A 15 13.43 -2.91 12.45
CA VAL A 15 13.18 -2.37 11.10
C VAL A 15 13.55 -0.88 11.13
N PRO A 16 14.26 -0.34 10.12
CA PRO A 16 14.68 1.06 10.12
C PRO A 16 13.50 1.95 10.47
N THR A 17 13.60 2.61 11.62
CA THR A 17 12.51 3.38 12.17
C THR A 17 12.33 4.62 11.30
N TRP A 18 11.10 4.81 10.81
CA TRP A 18 10.59 6.04 10.19
C TRP A 18 10.52 7.21 11.21
N SER A 19 11.46 7.28 12.14
CA SER A 19 11.39 8.05 13.39
C SER A 19 11.94 9.47 13.28
N ALA A 20 12.58 9.84 12.17
CA ALA A 20 13.12 11.19 11.95
C ALA A 20 12.15 12.10 11.17
N HIS A 21 10.85 11.98 11.42
CA HIS A 21 9.83 12.78 10.72
C HIS A 21 9.15 13.75 11.67
N SER A 22 8.85 14.96 11.18
CA SER A 22 8.17 15.99 11.94
C SER A 22 6.84 15.47 12.50
N THR A 23 6.60 15.78 13.78
CA THR A 23 5.33 15.55 14.46
C THR A 23 4.54 16.84 14.36
N ALA A 24 3.46 16.83 13.58
CA ALA A 24 2.54 17.96 13.46
C ALA A 24 1.20 17.62 14.12
N LEU A 25 0.57 18.62 14.74
CA LEU A 25 -0.80 18.51 15.24
C LEU A 25 -1.78 18.48 14.07
N ILE A 26 -2.75 17.59 14.14
CA ILE A 26 -3.86 17.50 13.20
C ILE A 26 -5.08 18.24 13.81
N PRO A 27 -5.81 19.07 13.07
CA PRO A 27 -7.06 19.63 13.58
C PRO A 27 -8.09 18.54 13.87
N LEU A 28 -8.77 18.61 15.01
CA LEU A 28 -9.90 17.74 15.37
C LEU A 28 -11.10 17.89 14.41
N THR A 29 -11.11 18.95 13.61
CA THR A 29 -12.22 19.34 12.74
C THR A 29 -12.31 18.57 11.43
N TRP A 30 -11.45 17.58 11.16
CA TRP A 30 -11.48 16.85 9.87
C TRP A 30 -12.51 15.72 9.82
N ILE A 31 -13.78 16.06 10.09
CA ILE A 31 -14.98 15.23 9.91
C ILE A 31 -15.80 15.69 8.70
N PRO A 32 -16.56 14.81 8.02
CA PRO A 32 -17.34 15.15 6.83
C PRO A 32 -18.21 16.40 6.96
N GLU A 33 -18.84 16.58 8.12
CA GLU A 33 -19.72 17.71 8.42
C GLU A 33 -18.97 19.04 8.39
N TYR A 34 -17.71 19.07 8.83
CA TYR A 34 -16.88 20.26 8.79
C TYR A 34 -16.42 20.62 7.38
N PHE A 35 -16.11 19.61 6.56
CA PHE A 35 -15.71 19.85 5.17
C PHE A 35 -16.80 20.56 4.36
N ALA A 36 -18.08 20.42 4.73
CA ALA A 36 -19.16 21.17 4.09
C ALA A 36 -18.97 22.70 4.15
N HIS A 37 -18.28 23.21 5.17
CA HIS A 37 -18.00 24.63 5.35
C HIS A 37 -16.65 25.05 4.77
N ASP A 38 -15.73 24.12 4.56
CA ASP A 38 -14.42 24.37 3.96
C ASP A 38 -14.57 24.87 2.51
N ALA A 39 -13.95 26.02 2.21
CA ALA A 39 -14.05 26.69 0.92
C ALA A 39 -13.38 25.89 -0.21
N GLU A 40 -12.30 25.17 0.09
CA GLU A 40 -11.58 24.32 -0.85
C GLU A 40 -12.42 23.07 -1.18
N PHE A 41 -13.04 22.46 -0.17
CA PHE A 41 -13.97 21.34 -0.38
C PHE A 41 -15.14 21.73 -1.29
N ARG A 42 -15.83 22.85 -0.98
CA ARG A 42 -16.95 23.34 -1.80
C ARG A 42 -16.53 23.63 -3.24
N ARG A 43 -15.34 24.18 -3.42
CA ARG A 43 -14.76 24.43 -4.75
C ARG A 43 -14.49 23.15 -5.50
N LEU A 44 -13.81 22.18 -4.88
CA LEU A 44 -13.56 20.86 -5.48
C LEU A 44 -14.87 20.18 -5.87
N LYS A 45 -15.88 20.23 -5.00
CA LYS A 45 -17.20 19.66 -5.27
C LYS A 45 -17.90 20.29 -6.49
N SER A 46 -17.74 21.61 -6.69
CA SER A 46 -18.41 22.31 -7.80
C SER A 46 -17.62 22.28 -9.11
N SER A 47 -16.30 22.14 -9.05
CA SER A 47 -15.44 22.25 -10.24
C SER A 47 -14.92 20.90 -10.77
N CYS A 48 -14.91 19.85 -9.96
CA CYS A 48 -14.43 18.54 -10.40
C CYS A 48 -15.52 17.78 -11.18
N PRO A 49 -15.16 17.00 -12.22
CA PRO A 49 -16.11 16.17 -12.95
C PRO A 49 -16.86 15.22 -12.02
N SER A 50 -18.19 15.22 -12.09
CA SER A 50 -19.04 14.31 -11.31
C SER A 50 -18.74 12.84 -11.59
N ALA A 51 -18.24 12.53 -12.81
CA ALA A 51 -17.80 11.19 -13.21
C ALA A 51 -16.64 10.63 -12.37
N TRP A 52 -15.85 11.49 -11.70
CA TRP A 52 -14.79 11.04 -10.79
C TRP A 52 -15.32 10.61 -9.42
N SER A 53 -16.52 11.06 -9.06
CA SER A 53 -17.14 10.70 -7.78
C SER A 53 -17.89 9.38 -7.92
N GLN A 54 -17.74 8.49 -6.94
CA GLN A 54 -18.63 7.33 -6.88
C GLN A 54 -20.07 7.82 -6.64
N PRO A 55 -21.03 7.37 -7.46
CA PRO A 55 -22.41 7.77 -7.27
C PRO A 55 -22.85 7.42 -5.86
N ALA A 56 -23.48 8.38 -5.17
CA ALA A 56 -24.15 8.08 -3.92
C ALA A 56 -25.16 6.96 -4.21
N LYS A 57 -24.98 5.79 -3.57
CA LYS A 57 -25.94 4.70 -3.69
C LYS A 57 -27.31 5.28 -3.37
N LYS A 58 -28.21 5.35 -4.36
CA LYS A 58 -29.61 5.64 -4.11
C LYS A 58 -30.09 4.59 -3.07
N PRO A 59 -30.86 4.98 -2.06
CA PRO A 59 -31.25 4.06 -0.99
C PRO A 59 -32.03 2.88 -1.59
N LEU A 60 -31.44 1.68 -1.46
CA LEU A 60 -32.00 0.30 -1.40
C LEU A 60 -33.30 -0.08 -2.15
N MET A 61 -33.74 0.66 -3.15
CA MET A 61 -34.73 0.20 -4.12
C MET A 61 -33.95 -0.28 -5.35
N LEU A 62 -34.06 -1.56 -5.69
CA LEU A 62 -33.28 -2.30 -6.70
C LEU A 62 -31.98 -2.91 -6.16
N ARG A 63 -32.15 -4.06 -5.49
CA ARG A 63 -31.23 -5.19 -5.49
C ARG A 63 -31.04 -5.71 -6.93
N SER A 64 -30.50 -4.87 -7.82
CA SER A 64 -30.17 -5.27 -9.18
C SER A 64 -28.97 -6.21 -9.11
N LYS A 65 -29.17 -7.45 -9.56
CA LYS A 65 -28.15 -8.50 -9.71
C LYS A 65 -26.94 -8.09 -10.59
N ARG A 66 -26.91 -6.85 -11.13
CA ARG A 66 -25.92 -6.36 -12.09
C ARG A 66 -24.95 -5.31 -11.59
N VAL A 67 -25.07 -4.83 -10.35
CA VAL A 67 -24.00 -4.00 -9.75
C VAL A 67 -23.22 -4.93 -8.84
N PRO A 68 -22.03 -5.42 -9.25
CA PRO A 68 -21.14 -6.13 -8.34
C PRO A 68 -21.06 -5.29 -7.10
N SER A 69 -21.38 -5.86 -5.95
CA SER A 69 -21.31 -5.09 -4.71
C SER A 69 -19.91 -4.49 -4.67
N MET A 70 -19.79 -3.15 -4.73
CA MET A 70 -18.53 -2.40 -4.54
C MET A 70 -18.06 -2.62 -3.09
N ARG A 71 -17.77 -3.86 -2.77
CA ARG A 71 -17.29 -4.37 -1.50
C ARG A 71 -15.91 -4.88 -1.81
N MET A 72 -14.96 -4.38 -1.04
CA MET A 72 -13.62 -4.94 -0.96
C MET A 72 -13.76 -6.41 -0.59
N ALA A 73 -13.68 -7.28 -1.60
CA ALA A 73 -13.79 -8.72 -1.45
C ALA A 73 -12.38 -9.28 -1.42
N HIS A 74 -12.18 -10.27 -0.55
CA HIS A 74 -10.90 -10.98 -0.43
C HIS A 74 -11.14 -12.45 -0.66
N ASP A 75 -10.16 -13.10 -1.25
CA ASP A 75 -10.01 -14.55 -1.22
C ASP A 75 -8.94 -14.91 -0.22
N CYS A 76 -9.05 -16.09 0.35
CA CYS A 76 -8.13 -16.61 1.35
C CYS A 76 -7.84 -18.07 1.04
N ALA A 77 -6.59 -18.46 1.16
CA ALA A 77 -6.15 -19.84 0.98
C ALA A 77 -4.88 -20.08 1.78
N PRO A 78 -4.60 -21.34 2.17
CA PRO A 78 -3.33 -21.70 2.78
C PRO A 78 -2.20 -21.53 1.77
N MET A 79 -1.06 -21.02 2.24
CA MET A 79 0.21 -21.17 1.52
C MET A 79 0.59 -22.64 1.43
N ARG A 80 1.38 -23.00 0.42
CA ARG A 80 1.71 -24.39 0.12
C ARG A 80 3.21 -24.60 0.22
N LEU A 81 3.67 -25.66 0.86
CA LEU A 81 5.07 -26.03 0.76
C LEU A 81 5.29 -26.73 -0.59
N SER A 82 6.13 -26.14 -1.45
CA SER A 82 6.64 -26.78 -2.66
C SER A 82 8.15 -26.92 -2.55
N GLY A 83 8.65 -28.15 -2.64
CA GLY A 83 10.06 -28.47 -2.40
C GLY A 83 10.42 -28.49 -0.91
N GLY A 84 11.72 -28.38 -0.61
CA GLY A 84 12.21 -28.36 0.77
C GLY A 84 12.27 -26.95 1.36
N ALA A 85 11.95 -26.83 2.65
CA ALA A 85 11.97 -25.56 3.40
C ALA A 85 13.33 -24.83 3.33
N TYR A 86 14.42 -25.56 3.07
CA TYR A 86 15.77 -25.00 2.92
C TYR A 86 15.92 -24.00 1.76
N ASN A 87 15.05 -24.02 0.74
CA ASN A 87 15.07 -23.04 -0.35
C ASN A 87 14.75 -21.60 0.12
N PHE A 88 14.19 -21.45 1.32
CA PHE A 88 13.85 -20.15 1.91
C PHE A 88 14.91 -19.66 2.91
N ASP A 89 15.84 -20.52 3.35
CA ASP A 89 16.91 -20.19 4.30
C ASP A 89 18.23 -19.83 3.61
N CYS A 90 18.15 -18.88 2.69
CA CYS A 90 19.30 -18.41 1.92
C CYS A 90 19.99 -17.23 2.60
N SER A 91 20.73 -17.52 3.68
CA SER A 91 21.60 -16.51 4.29
C SER A 91 22.72 -16.05 3.35
N GLU A 92 23.32 -14.88 3.60
CA GLU A 92 24.41 -14.34 2.75
C GLU A 92 25.59 -15.32 2.55
N LEU A 93 25.82 -16.20 3.53
CA LEU A 93 26.82 -17.26 3.46
C LEU A 93 26.35 -18.43 2.57
N HIS A 94 25.08 -18.84 2.66
CA HIS A 94 24.53 -19.93 1.84
C HIS A 94 24.35 -19.55 0.37
N ILE A 95 24.08 -18.28 0.06
CA ILE A 95 23.99 -17.79 -1.33
C ILE A 95 25.29 -18.00 -2.11
N ARG A 96 26.45 -17.96 -1.44
CA ARG A 96 27.77 -18.11 -2.11
C ARG A 96 28.20 -19.54 -2.33
N TYR A 97 27.68 -20.50 -1.56
CA TYR A 97 28.27 -21.85 -1.49
C TYR A 97 27.25 -22.99 -1.61
N SER A 98 25.95 -22.71 -1.53
CA SER A 98 24.93 -23.76 -1.64
C SER A 98 24.26 -23.77 -3.02
N LEU A 99 24.17 -24.97 -3.59
CA LEU A 99 23.49 -25.22 -4.86
C LEU A 99 21.97 -24.98 -4.77
N TRP A 100 21.38 -25.01 -3.58
CA TRP A 100 19.94 -24.80 -3.37
C TRP A 100 19.54 -23.34 -3.13
N CYS A 101 20.49 -22.41 -2.99
CA CYS A 101 20.22 -20.98 -2.91
C CYS A 101 20.42 -20.25 -4.25
N GLN A 102 20.32 -20.98 -5.36
CA GLN A 102 20.32 -20.36 -6.66
C GLN A 102 19.01 -19.58 -6.85
N PRO A 103 19.06 -18.35 -7.41
CA PRO A 103 17.86 -17.54 -7.61
C PRO A 103 16.73 -18.26 -8.39
N VAL A 104 17.08 -19.21 -9.27
CA VAL A 104 16.14 -20.06 -10.01
C VAL A 104 15.30 -20.94 -9.08
N ASP A 105 15.95 -21.63 -8.15
CA ASP A 105 15.29 -22.55 -7.22
C ASP A 105 14.44 -21.79 -6.20
N VAL A 106 14.98 -20.68 -5.68
CA VAL A 106 14.26 -19.79 -4.76
C VAL A 106 13.03 -19.17 -5.44
N ALA A 107 13.15 -18.71 -6.69
CA ALA A 107 12.01 -18.15 -7.42
C ALA A 107 10.92 -19.19 -7.68
N THR A 108 11.30 -20.43 -7.97
CA THR A 108 10.39 -21.57 -8.13
C THR A 108 9.66 -21.86 -6.82
N ALA A 109 10.40 -21.99 -5.72
CA ALA A 109 9.84 -22.26 -4.40
C ALA A 109 8.87 -21.14 -3.95
N VAL A 110 9.24 -19.87 -4.12
CA VAL A 110 8.36 -18.74 -3.77
C VAL A 110 7.08 -18.75 -4.59
N ARG A 111 7.18 -18.92 -5.92
CA ARG A 111 6.01 -18.97 -6.80
C ARG A 111 5.06 -20.09 -6.41
N ASP A 112 5.59 -21.29 -6.21
CA ASP A 112 4.79 -22.47 -5.90
C ASP A 112 4.21 -22.42 -4.48
N ALA A 113 4.78 -21.61 -3.60
CA ALA A 113 4.23 -21.37 -2.28
C ALA A 113 3.00 -20.46 -2.25
N LEU A 114 2.80 -19.68 -3.31
CA LEU A 114 1.62 -18.83 -3.45
C LEU A 114 0.37 -19.67 -3.77
N PRO A 115 -0.80 -19.33 -3.22
CA PRO A 115 -2.05 -19.98 -3.58
C PRO A 115 -2.36 -19.88 -5.09
N GLU A 116 -2.88 -20.96 -5.68
CA GLU A 116 -3.21 -21.02 -7.12
C GLU A 116 -4.23 -19.94 -7.52
N GLU A 117 -5.20 -19.66 -6.66
CA GLU A 117 -6.21 -18.64 -6.88
C GLU A 117 -5.62 -17.23 -6.87
N MET A 118 -4.52 -17.01 -6.13
CA MET A 118 -3.78 -15.75 -6.16
C MET A 118 -3.05 -15.59 -7.50
N LEU A 119 -2.39 -16.65 -7.98
CA LEU A 119 -1.72 -16.66 -9.28
C LEU A 119 -2.72 -16.43 -10.42
N ARG A 120 -3.90 -17.06 -10.34
CA ARG A 120 -4.99 -16.85 -11.29
C ARG A 120 -5.49 -15.40 -11.29
N MET A 121 -5.63 -14.78 -10.11
CA MET A 121 -5.99 -13.36 -10.03
C MET A 121 -4.95 -12.47 -10.70
N MET A 122 -3.64 -12.75 -10.52
CA MET A 122 -2.57 -12.01 -11.18
C MET A 122 -2.63 -12.15 -12.71
N LEU A 123 -2.96 -13.34 -13.21
CA LEU A 123 -3.17 -13.56 -14.64
C LEU A 123 -4.38 -12.79 -15.16
N GLU A 124 -5.54 -12.93 -14.50
CA GLU A 124 -6.80 -12.33 -14.94
C GLU A 124 -6.78 -10.79 -14.91
N LEU A 125 -6.15 -10.18 -13.90
CA LEU A 125 -6.20 -8.74 -13.70
C LEU A 125 -4.96 -8.00 -14.20
N HIS A 126 -3.80 -8.63 -14.16
CA HIS A 126 -2.53 -8.00 -14.53
C HIS A 126 -1.86 -8.66 -15.74
N GLY A 127 -2.45 -9.71 -16.33
CA GLY A 127 -1.86 -10.41 -17.46
C GLY A 127 -0.57 -11.16 -17.11
N MET A 128 -0.32 -11.43 -15.82
CA MET A 128 0.89 -12.11 -15.36
C MET A 128 0.60 -13.59 -15.16
N ASP A 129 1.07 -14.43 -16.08
CA ASP A 129 1.05 -15.86 -15.88
C ASP A 129 2.08 -16.31 -14.85
N SER A 130 2.08 -17.61 -14.54
CA SER A 130 3.00 -18.22 -13.58
C SER A 130 4.48 -18.04 -13.96
N GLY A 131 4.79 -17.99 -15.26
CA GLY A 131 6.14 -17.77 -15.78
C GLY A 131 6.61 -16.32 -15.58
N GLU A 132 5.74 -15.34 -15.81
CA GLU A 132 6.03 -13.93 -15.55
C GLU A 132 6.18 -13.66 -14.05
N VAL A 133 5.33 -14.27 -13.20
CA VAL A 133 5.49 -14.21 -11.73
C VAL A 133 6.86 -14.75 -11.32
N TRP A 134 7.25 -15.92 -11.84
CA TRP A 134 8.56 -16.50 -11.61
C TRP A 134 9.69 -15.56 -12.05
N HIS A 135 9.59 -14.99 -13.26
CA HIS A 135 10.62 -14.12 -13.83
C HIS A 135 10.82 -12.86 -12.99
N ARG A 136 9.73 -12.26 -12.49
CA ARG A 136 9.79 -11.09 -11.61
C ARG A 136 10.44 -11.40 -10.28
N ILE A 137 10.10 -12.54 -9.65
CA ILE A 137 10.75 -12.99 -8.41
C ILE A 137 12.24 -13.22 -8.65
N PHE A 138 12.60 -13.90 -9.74
CA PHE A 138 13.98 -14.17 -10.11
C PHE A 138 14.79 -12.88 -10.29
N LYS A 139 14.26 -11.92 -11.08
CA LYS A 139 14.91 -10.62 -11.31
C LYS A 139 15.13 -9.88 -9.99
N ASP A 140 14.10 -9.83 -9.15
CA ASP A 140 14.15 -9.23 -7.84
C ASP A 140 15.22 -9.86 -6.92
N LEU A 141 15.54 -11.15 -7.07
CA LEU A 141 16.56 -11.85 -6.27
C LEU A 141 18.00 -11.49 -6.72
N LEU A 142 18.17 -10.98 -7.94
CA LEU A 142 19.46 -10.51 -8.46
C LEU A 142 19.81 -9.10 -7.98
N GLU A 143 18.84 -8.34 -7.48
CA GLU A 143 19.04 -6.97 -6.99
C GLU A 143 19.84 -6.94 -5.68
N LYS A 144 20.91 -6.13 -5.64
CA LYS A 144 21.83 -6.09 -4.50
C LYS A 144 21.34 -5.22 -3.34
N ASP A 145 20.45 -4.27 -3.60
CA ASP A 145 20.09 -3.22 -2.64
C ASP A 145 19.08 -3.70 -1.57
N ALA A 146 18.35 -4.78 -1.84
CA ALA A 146 17.29 -5.28 -0.97
C ALA A 146 17.70 -6.50 -0.11
N LYS A 147 18.98 -6.91 -0.09
CA LYS A 147 19.42 -8.20 0.48
C LYS A 147 18.93 -8.49 1.89
N LYS A 148 19.04 -7.52 2.81
CA LYS A 148 18.62 -7.72 4.22
C LYS A 148 17.11 -7.91 4.34
N THR A 149 16.33 -7.02 3.73
CA THR A 149 14.86 -7.12 3.75
C THR A 149 14.39 -8.39 3.05
N ARG A 150 15.04 -8.77 1.95
CA ARG A 150 14.72 -9.97 1.18
C ARG A 150 14.89 -11.25 1.98
N LEU A 151 15.95 -11.36 2.77
CA LEU A 151 16.16 -12.51 3.65
C LEU A 151 14.98 -12.72 4.60
N TYR A 152 14.48 -11.65 5.22
CA TYR A 152 13.32 -11.74 6.12
C TYR A 152 12.02 -12.06 5.38
N GLN A 153 11.83 -11.54 4.16
CA GLN A 153 10.67 -11.86 3.33
C GLN A 153 10.66 -13.33 2.91
N LEU A 154 11.80 -13.85 2.46
CA LEU A 154 11.97 -15.26 2.09
C LEU A 154 11.74 -16.17 3.28
N ARG A 155 12.35 -15.86 4.43
CA ARG A 155 12.13 -16.62 5.66
C ARG A 155 10.66 -16.67 6.05
N TRP A 156 9.96 -15.53 6.03
CA TRP A 156 8.54 -15.51 6.33
C TRP A 156 7.72 -16.36 5.35
N LEU A 157 8.03 -16.30 4.05
CA LEU A 157 7.35 -17.12 3.03
C LEU A 157 7.56 -18.61 3.27
N GLY A 158 8.78 -19.02 3.63
CA GLY A 158 9.12 -20.40 3.98
C GLY A 158 8.37 -20.88 5.22
N ASP A 159 8.46 -20.12 6.31
CA ASP A 159 7.78 -20.42 7.58
C ASP A 159 6.25 -20.49 7.37
N ALA A 160 5.69 -19.56 6.59
CA ALA A 160 4.27 -19.51 6.29
C ALA A 160 3.80 -20.68 5.41
N ALA A 161 4.61 -21.06 4.41
CA ALA A 161 4.35 -22.19 3.53
C ALA A 161 4.42 -23.54 4.27
N GLU A 162 5.43 -23.73 5.12
CA GLU A 162 5.58 -24.92 5.95
C GLU A 162 4.44 -25.06 6.95
N ALA A 163 4.02 -23.95 7.58
CA ALA A 163 2.90 -23.93 8.52
C ALA A 163 1.51 -24.01 7.85
N GLY A 164 1.42 -23.97 6.52
CA GLY A 164 0.13 -23.89 5.81
C GLY A 164 -0.67 -22.64 6.19
N THR A 165 0.03 -21.53 6.46
CA THR A 165 -0.60 -20.28 6.95
C THR A 165 -1.61 -19.77 5.95
N VAL A 166 -2.83 -19.50 6.42
CA VAL A 166 -3.87 -18.89 5.58
C VAL A 166 -3.57 -17.42 5.36
N VAL A 167 -3.34 -17.06 4.10
CA VAL A 167 -3.18 -15.67 3.65
C VAL A 167 -4.42 -15.24 2.87
N CYS A 168 -4.78 -13.97 2.99
CA CYS A 168 -5.85 -13.37 2.20
C CYS A 168 -5.30 -12.29 1.27
N TRP A 169 -6.00 -12.04 0.16
CA TRP A 169 -5.67 -10.99 -0.80
C TRP A 169 -6.94 -10.41 -1.42
N PRO A 170 -6.92 -9.14 -1.88
CA PRO A 170 -8.08 -8.56 -2.55
C PRO A 170 -8.34 -9.25 -3.90
N ARG A 171 -9.62 -9.54 -4.18
CA ARG A 171 -10.05 -10.11 -5.47
C ARG A 171 -9.79 -9.18 -6.66
N ASN A 172 -9.79 -7.88 -6.40
CA ASN A 172 -9.52 -6.83 -7.37
C ASN A 172 -8.68 -5.75 -6.67
N PRO A 173 -7.34 -5.93 -6.59
CA PRO A 173 -6.47 -4.97 -5.96
C PRO A 173 -6.62 -3.59 -6.61
N GLY A 174 -6.65 -2.54 -5.79
CA GLY A 174 -6.59 -1.16 -6.25
C GLY A 174 -5.21 -0.72 -6.75
N PHE A 175 -4.28 -1.66 -6.96
CA PHE A 175 -2.89 -1.40 -7.27
C PHE A 175 -2.30 -2.45 -8.20
N LYS A 176 -1.21 -2.08 -8.87
CA LYS A 176 -0.47 -2.92 -9.83
C LYS A 176 0.96 -3.22 -9.32
N PRO A 177 1.63 -4.24 -9.86
CA PRO A 177 3.02 -4.56 -9.51
C PRO A 177 3.98 -3.37 -9.70
N GLU A 178 3.82 -2.59 -10.77
CA GLU A 178 4.71 -1.48 -11.13
C GLU A 178 4.65 -0.31 -10.13
N GLN A 179 3.63 -0.30 -9.27
CA GLN A 179 3.49 0.67 -8.17
C GLN A 179 4.36 0.31 -6.96
N PHE A 180 5.04 -0.84 -6.97
CA PHE A 180 6.02 -1.21 -5.97
C PHE A 180 7.42 -1.15 -6.57
N GLN A 181 8.43 -0.87 -5.75
CA GLN A 181 9.82 -0.86 -6.22
C GLN A 181 10.27 -2.24 -6.71
N ASN A 182 9.70 -3.30 -6.14
CA ASN A 182 10.04 -4.67 -6.45
C ASN A 182 8.82 -5.58 -6.23
N PHE A 183 8.86 -6.78 -6.83
CA PHE A 183 7.79 -7.75 -6.81
C PHE A 183 7.50 -8.31 -5.42
N PHE A 184 8.51 -8.49 -4.57
CA PHE A 184 8.29 -8.89 -3.16
C PHE A 184 7.51 -7.83 -2.37
N GLY A 185 7.70 -6.56 -2.71
CA GLY A 185 6.91 -5.46 -2.16
C GLY A 185 5.46 -5.51 -2.61
N TYR A 186 5.21 -5.85 -3.88
CA TYR A 186 3.88 -6.09 -4.41
C TYR A 186 3.19 -7.28 -3.71
N LEU A 187 3.89 -8.40 -3.49
CA LEU A 187 3.37 -9.52 -2.69
C LEU A 187 2.98 -9.10 -1.27
N GLY A 188 3.84 -8.30 -0.61
CA GLY A 188 3.52 -7.73 0.70
C GLY A 188 2.32 -6.78 0.70
N GLY A 189 2.04 -6.13 -0.43
CA GLY A 189 0.82 -5.35 -0.63
C GLY A 189 -0.43 -6.22 -0.75
N LEU A 190 -0.31 -7.41 -1.35
CA LEU A 190 -1.43 -8.37 -1.47
C LEU A 190 -1.74 -9.05 -0.14
N PHE A 191 -0.72 -9.44 0.63
CA PHE A 191 -0.92 -10.18 1.88
C PHE A 191 -1.67 -9.37 2.94
N THR A 192 -2.90 -9.82 3.20
CA THR A 192 -3.85 -9.20 4.11
C THR A 192 -4.15 -10.15 5.27
N ASN A 193 -4.23 -9.59 6.48
CA ASN A 193 -4.54 -10.32 7.69
C ASN A 193 -6.03 -10.77 7.70
N PRO A 194 -6.31 -12.09 7.73
CA PRO A 194 -7.67 -12.63 7.68
C PRO A 194 -8.59 -12.12 8.80
N LYS A 195 -8.03 -11.73 9.95
CA LYS A 195 -8.80 -11.28 11.12
C LYS A 195 -9.38 -9.87 10.95
N THR A 196 -8.94 -9.13 9.93
CA THR A 196 -9.23 -7.69 9.77
C THR A 196 -9.96 -7.36 8.47
N LEU A 197 -10.49 -8.36 7.76
CA LEU A 197 -11.15 -8.17 6.46
C LEU A 197 -12.42 -7.29 6.54
N LEU A 198 -13.00 -7.15 7.72
CA LEU A 198 -14.19 -6.33 7.97
C LEU A 198 -13.86 -4.87 8.33
N ASP A 199 -12.58 -4.56 8.60
CA ASP A 199 -12.12 -3.21 8.90
C ASP A 199 -12.35 -2.28 7.69
N ALA A 200 -12.31 -0.95 7.92
CA ALA A 200 -12.44 -0.01 6.82
C ALA A 200 -11.30 -0.18 5.80
N VAL A 201 -10.11 -0.49 6.31
CA VAL A 201 -8.96 -0.93 5.55
C VAL A 201 -8.40 -2.14 6.29
N PRO A 202 -8.43 -3.34 5.67
CA PRO A 202 -7.81 -4.52 6.25
C PRO A 202 -6.35 -4.27 6.57
N GLN A 203 -5.86 -4.95 7.59
CA GLN A 203 -4.47 -4.84 7.98
C GLN A 203 -3.61 -5.78 7.14
N ARG A 204 -2.37 -5.39 6.89
CA ARG A 204 -1.36 -6.29 6.30
C ARG A 204 -0.99 -7.39 7.30
N VAL A 205 -0.29 -8.39 6.80
CA VAL A 205 0.50 -9.27 7.67
C VAL A 205 1.70 -8.48 8.20
N MET A 206 1.75 -8.26 9.52
CA MET A 206 2.75 -7.38 10.13
C MET A 206 4.13 -8.02 10.16
N GLU A 207 4.15 -9.34 10.22
CA GLU A 207 5.32 -10.23 10.25
C GLU A 207 6.04 -10.26 8.91
N TYR A 208 5.34 -10.03 7.79
CA TYR A 208 5.97 -9.88 6.48
C TYR A 208 6.56 -8.47 6.32
N PRO A 209 7.88 -8.34 6.04
CA PRO A 209 8.50 -7.03 5.84
C PRO A 209 7.85 -6.26 4.69
N PRO A 210 7.46 -4.98 4.90
CA PRO A 210 6.74 -4.23 3.90
C PRO A 210 7.62 -3.83 2.71
N GLY A 211 7.03 -3.84 1.52
CA GLY A 211 7.64 -3.25 0.33
C GLY A 211 7.58 -1.73 0.31
N HIS A 212 8.49 -1.13 -0.44
CA HIS A 212 8.44 0.29 -0.77
C HIS A 212 7.63 0.53 -2.05
N ILE A 213 6.95 1.67 -2.10
CA ILE A 213 6.24 2.13 -3.30
C ILE A 213 7.21 2.69 -4.34
N ASN A 214 6.92 2.45 -5.62
CA ASN A 214 7.61 3.10 -6.72
C ASN A 214 7.16 4.55 -6.83
N LYS A 215 8.09 5.50 -6.65
CA LYS A 215 7.79 6.94 -6.67
C LYS A 215 7.75 7.53 -8.08
N SER A 216 8.14 6.77 -9.10
CA SER A 216 8.18 7.20 -10.51
C SER A 216 6.84 7.05 -11.23
N VAL A 217 5.83 6.45 -10.59
CA VAL A 217 4.49 6.23 -11.16
C VAL A 217 3.40 6.89 -10.32
N TYR A 218 2.23 7.10 -10.91
CA TYR A 218 1.05 7.57 -10.18
C TYR A 218 0.45 6.47 -9.30
N HIS A 219 0.00 6.88 -8.12
CA HIS A 219 -0.73 6.02 -7.19
C HIS A 219 -2.16 6.50 -7.05
N GLN A 220 -3.11 5.74 -7.59
CA GLN A 220 -4.54 6.01 -7.41
C GLN A 220 -5.08 5.16 -6.26
N LEU A 221 -5.62 5.83 -5.24
CA LEU A 221 -6.23 5.22 -4.07
C LEU A 221 -7.76 5.37 -4.16
N ASP A 222 -8.46 4.27 -4.42
CA ASP A 222 -9.91 4.26 -4.63
C ASP A 222 -10.65 3.23 -3.76
N TRP A 223 -11.94 3.02 -4.02
CA TRP A 223 -12.79 2.11 -3.24
C TRP A 223 -12.31 0.66 -3.19
N ARG A 224 -11.42 0.24 -4.11
CA ARG A 224 -10.80 -1.09 -4.05
C ARG A 224 -9.82 -1.21 -2.88
N SER A 225 -9.34 -0.09 -2.36
CA SER A 225 -8.39 -0.03 -1.25
C SER A 225 -9.04 0.22 0.11
N TYR A 226 -10.28 0.71 0.16
CA TYR A 226 -10.91 1.11 1.43
C TYR A 226 -12.45 1.17 1.38
N ARG A 227 -13.08 1.06 2.55
CA ARG A 227 -14.51 1.34 2.78
C ARG A 227 -14.68 2.81 3.21
N GLY A 228 -14.94 3.71 2.26
CA GLY A 228 -14.81 5.17 2.44
C GLY A 228 -15.46 5.75 3.71
N VAL A 229 -16.76 5.50 3.92
CA VAL A 229 -17.49 6.04 5.09
C VAL A 229 -16.91 5.50 6.41
N THR A 230 -16.66 4.19 6.49
CA THR A 230 -16.08 3.56 7.68
C THR A 230 -14.66 4.07 7.92
N LEU A 231 -13.90 4.36 6.86
CA LEU A 231 -12.51 4.81 6.97
C LEU A 231 -12.43 6.20 7.58
N THR A 232 -13.28 7.12 7.15
CA THR A 232 -13.32 8.47 7.72
C THR A 232 -13.55 8.41 9.23
N VAL A 233 -14.55 7.64 9.68
CA VAL A 233 -14.84 7.46 11.11
C VAL A 233 -13.67 6.79 11.84
N GLN A 234 -13.09 5.74 11.26
CA GLN A 234 -11.97 5.01 11.86
C GLN A 234 -10.73 5.90 12.01
N VAL A 235 -10.39 6.72 11.02
CA VAL A 235 -9.27 7.66 11.09
C VAL A 235 -9.53 8.71 12.18
N SER A 236 -10.69 9.35 12.19
CA SER A 236 -11.06 10.33 13.22
C SER A 236 -10.99 9.72 14.64
N ALA A 237 -11.52 8.52 14.82
CA ALA A 237 -11.48 7.81 16.10
C ALA A 237 -10.05 7.41 16.52
N SER A 238 -9.24 6.90 15.58
CA SER A 238 -7.86 6.45 15.85
C SER A 238 -6.94 7.62 16.20
N LEU A 239 -7.20 8.79 15.64
CA LEU A 239 -6.44 10.01 15.90
C LEU A 239 -6.69 10.55 17.32
N GLY A 240 -7.91 10.45 17.85
CA GLY A 240 -8.24 10.83 19.24
C GLY A 240 -8.14 12.34 19.49
N ILE A 241 -8.06 12.76 20.77
CA ILE A 241 -8.13 14.17 21.18
C ILE A 241 -6.90 14.99 20.76
N VAL A 242 -5.71 14.39 20.79
CA VAL A 242 -4.45 15.03 20.36
C VAL A 242 -3.89 14.27 19.17
N PRO A 243 -4.40 14.54 17.97
CA PRO A 243 -4.03 13.78 16.79
C PRO A 243 -2.69 14.28 16.27
N THR A 244 -1.76 13.36 16.05
CA THR A 244 -0.41 13.68 15.54
C THR A 244 -0.10 12.89 14.28
N THR A 245 0.77 13.43 13.43
CA THR A 245 1.28 12.70 12.26
C THR A 245 1.98 11.41 12.66
N ALA A 246 2.64 11.33 13.82
CA ALA A 246 3.24 10.09 14.32
C ALA A 246 2.19 9.01 14.63
N LYS A 247 1.09 9.37 15.29
CA LYS A 247 -0.01 8.45 15.58
C LYS A 247 -0.69 7.98 14.29
N LEU A 248 -0.87 8.89 13.34
CA LEU A 248 -1.39 8.55 12.01
C LEU A 248 -0.47 7.54 11.30
N ARG A 249 0.85 7.80 11.27
CA ARG A 249 1.85 6.89 10.66
C ARG A 249 1.74 5.48 11.26
N SER A 250 1.57 5.36 12.57
CA SER A 250 1.34 4.09 13.26
C SER A 250 0.06 3.35 12.81
N VAL A 251 -1.01 4.10 12.54
CA VAL A 251 -2.27 3.53 12.05
C VAL A 251 -2.15 3.08 10.60
N VAL A 252 -1.65 3.96 9.73
CA VAL A 252 -1.54 3.68 8.28
C VAL A 252 -0.47 2.65 7.96
N ASP A 253 0.56 2.45 8.80
CA ASP A 253 1.55 1.39 8.57
C ASP A 253 0.94 -0.02 8.62
N LYS A 254 -0.17 -0.17 9.35
CA LYS A 254 -0.89 -1.44 9.48
C LYS A 254 -1.76 -1.73 8.27
N TRP A 255 -2.15 -0.73 7.48
CA TRP A 255 -3.05 -0.93 6.35
C TRP A 255 -2.42 -1.78 5.24
N SER A 256 -3.19 -2.73 4.69
CA SER A 256 -2.77 -3.54 3.55
C SER A 256 -2.83 -2.78 2.23
N GLY A 257 -2.26 -3.37 1.18
CA GLY A 257 -2.21 -2.80 -0.15
C GLY A 257 -1.32 -1.57 -0.28
N ALA A 258 -1.46 -0.88 -1.42
CA ALA A 258 -0.72 0.36 -1.68
C ALA A 258 -1.15 1.52 -0.77
N LEU A 259 -2.39 1.53 -0.25
CA LEU A 259 -2.95 2.65 0.50
C LEU A 259 -2.08 3.06 1.70
N GLY A 260 -1.75 2.11 2.58
CA GLY A 260 -0.94 2.40 3.76
C GLY A 260 0.44 2.94 3.38
N ARG A 261 1.06 2.35 2.35
CA ARG A 261 2.42 2.69 1.90
C ARG A 261 2.50 4.04 1.20
N VAL A 262 1.54 4.34 0.35
CA VAL A 262 1.41 5.61 -0.35
C VAL A 262 1.22 6.72 0.68
N ILE A 263 0.23 6.60 1.57
CA ILE A 263 -0.02 7.62 2.60
C ILE A 263 1.19 7.78 3.52
N LEU A 264 1.80 6.68 4.00
CA LEU A 264 3.00 6.76 4.84
C LEU A 264 4.14 7.49 4.13
N ALA A 265 4.41 7.16 2.86
CA ALA A 265 5.45 7.79 2.06
C ALA A 265 5.15 9.26 1.73
N SER A 266 3.88 9.66 1.72
CA SER A 266 3.43 11.03 1.52
C SER A 266 3.42 11.88 2.79
N LEU A 267 3.70 11.31 3.96
CA LEU A 267 3.66 12.03 5.24
C LEU A 267 5.05 12.36 5.80
N ILE A 268 6.12 12.14 5.04
CA ILE A 268 7.51 12.20 5.53
C ILE A 268 8.00 13.64 5.75
N THR A 269 7.46 14.63 5.02
CA THR A 269 8.13 15.95 4.89
C THR A 269 7.44 17.09 5.61
N VAL A 270 8.22 18.16 5.81
CA VAL A 270 7.76 19.44 6.39
C VAL A 270 7.20 20.36 5.31
N SER A 271 7.80 20.38 4.12
CA SER A 271 7.38 21.18 2.97
C SER A 271 7.37 20.35 1.68
N TYR A 272 6.49 20.71 0.76
CA TYR A 272 6.44 20.14 -0.59
C TYR A 272 6.56 21.23 -1.63
N GLN A 273 7.13 20.87 -2.77
CA GLN A 273 7.33 21.77 -3.90
C GLN A 273 6.53 21.31 -5.12
N CYS A 274 6.34 22.22 -6.07
CA CYS A 274 5.82 21.82 -7.37
C CYS A 274 7.01 21.34 -8.22
N PRO A 275 6.97 20.15 -8.84
CA PRO A 275 8.02 19.74 -9.76
C PRO A 275 8.21 20.77 -10.89
N PRO A 276 9.46 21.01 -11.33
CA PRO A 276 9.74 22.03 -12.35
C PRO A 276 9.05 21.77 -13.70
N GLY A 277 8.78 20.50 -14.04
CA GLY A 277 8.05 20.10 -15.25
C GLY A 277 6.52 20.16 -15.14
N LEU A 278 5.96 20.44 -13.96
CA LEU A 278 4.52 20.42 -13.73
C LEU A 278 3.99 21.81 -13.36
N LYS A 279 2.82 22.16 -13.91
CA LYS A 279 2.03 23.30 -13.43
C LYS A 279 1.13 22.85 -12.29
N CYS A 280 1.48 23.20 -11.05
CA CYS A 280 0.60 22.94 -9.90
C CYS A 280 -0.51 23.97 -9.79
N ARG A 281 -1.57 23.56 -9.11
CA ARG A 281 -2.72 24.38 -8.81
C ARG A 281 -2.33 25.56 -7.90
N GLU A 282 -2.74 26.75 -8.30
CA GLU A 282 -2.61 27.97 -7.53
C GLU A 282 -3.88 28.28 -6.72
N HIS A 283 -3.75 29.21 -5.77
CA HIS A 283 -4.88 29.63 -4.95
C HIS A 283 -5.90 30.40 -5.80
N GLY A 284 -7.03 29.77 -6.14
CA GLY A 284 -8.05 30.40 -6.98
C GLY A 284 -8.49 29.49 -8.13
N ASP A 285 -7.61 28.60 -8.57
CA ASP A 285 -7.85 27.74 -9.71
C ASP A 285 -9.09 26.87 -9.53
N ARG A 286 -9.89 26.79 -10.59
CA ARG A 286 -11.06 25.91 -10.69
C ARG A 286 -10.72 24.58 -11.36
N ASP A 287 -9.57 24.50 -12.00
CA ASP A 287 -9.15 23.31 -12.71
C ASP A 287 -8.80 22.17 -11.73
N CYS A 288 -9.69 21.19 -11.62
CA CYS A 288 -9.45 19.98 -10.85
C CYS A 288 -8.42 19.05 -11.52
N THR A 289 -7.97 19.40 -12.73
CA THR A 289 -6.92 18.69 -13.42
C THR A 289 -5.51 19.12 -12.98
N LEU A 290 -5.35 20.20 -12.21
CA LEU A 290 -4.02 20.57 -11.75
C LEU A 290 -3.64 19.85 -10.43
N PRO A 291 -2.38 19.39 -10.28
CA PRO A 291 -1.90 18.80 -9.05
C PRO A 291 -1.92 19.82 -7.91
N ILE A 292 -2.39 19.40 -6.75
CA ILE A 292 -2.31 20.17 -5.52
C ILE A 292 -0.93 19.96 -4.91
N LYS A 293 -0.21 21.06 -4.67
CA LYS A 293 1.02 21.08 -3.87
C LYS A 293 0.65 21.30 -2.40
N PRO A 294 0.79 20.31 -1.51
CA PRO A 294 0.49 20.48 -0.10
C PRO A 294 1.51 21.43 0.54
N THR A 295 1.09 22.21 1.53
CA THR A 295 1.99 23.09 2.28
C THR A 295 2.69 22.36 3.42
N SER A 296 2.13 21.22 3.86
CA SER A 296 2.63 20.40 4.96
C SER A 296 2.08 18.97 4.87
N SER A 297 2.65 18.04 5.65
CA SER A 297 2.12 16.66 5.78
C SER A 297 0.70 16.63 6.34
N ALA A 298 0.34 17.61 7.18
CA ALA A 298 -1.04 17.79 7.60
C ALA A 298 -1.95 18.11 6.39
N ASN A 299 -1.51 18.97 5.46
CA ASN A 299 -2.30 19.27 4.28
C ASN A 299 -2.46 18.06 3.33
N VAL A 300 -1.49 17.14 3.29
CA VAL A 300 -1.66 15.85 2.58
C VAL A 300 -2.84 15.07 3.15
N LEU A 301 -2.91 14.92 4.47
CA LEU A 301 -4.02 14.22 5.12
C LEU A 301 -5.35 14.97 4.92
N LYS A 302 -5.36 16.32 5.01
CA LYS A 302 -6.56 17.13 4.71
C LYS A 302 -7.10 16.79 3.32
N ASN A 303 -6.24 16.77 2.31
CA ASN A 303 -6.63 16.43 0.93
C ASN A 303 -7.13 14.99 0.80
N PHE A 304 -6.48 14.03 1.47
CA PHE A 304 -6.95 12.64 1.50
C PHE A 304 -8.36 12.53 2.11
N MET A 305 -8.60 13.20 3.24
CA MET A 305 -9.91 13.22 3.90
C MET A 305 -10.98 13.92 3.05
N MET A 306 -10.62 14.99 2.33
CA MET A 306 -11.51 15.62 1.34
C MET A 306 -11.86 14.66 0.21
N ALA A 307 -10.89 13.92 -0.35
CA ALA A 307 -11.15 12.92 -1.38
C ALA A 307 -12.13 11.83 -0.89
N LEU A 308 -11.96 11.35 0.34
CA LEU A 308 -12.88 10.41 0.98
C LEU A 308 -14.30 10.99 1.10
N ALA A 309 -14.43 12.22 1.59
CA ALA A 309 -15.71 12.90 1.75
C ALA A 309 -16.41 13.19 0.40
N LEU A 310 -15.63 13.51 -0.65
CA LEU A 310 -16.10 13.68 -2.02
C LEU A 310 -16.36 12.34 -2.74
N LYS A 311 -15.96 11.21 -2.14
CA LYS A 311 -15.98 9.86 -2.75
C LYS A 311 -15.25 9.80 -4.10
N MET A 312 -14.16 10.56 -4.22
CA MET A 312 -13.29 10.58 -5.39
C MET A 312 -12.03 9.76 -5.11
N PRO A 313 -11.40 9.15 -6.14
CA PRO A 313 -10.06 8.60 -5.99
C PRO A 313 -9.08 9.68 -5.53
N PHE A 314 -8.14 9.28 -4.68
CA PHE A 314 -7.03 10.13 -4.26
C PHE A 314 -5.77 9.72 -5.03
N VAL A 315 -5.18 10.65 -5.78
CA VAL A 315 -4.04 10.38 -6.64
C VAL A 315 -2.79 11.03 -6.05
N VAL A 316 -1.71 10.28 -5.95
CA VAL A 316 -0.43 10.75 -5.42
C VAL A 316 0.70 10.52 -6.43
N SER A 317 1.54 11.52 -6.61
CA SER A 317 2.84 11.41 -7.31
C SER A 317 3.95 12.12 -6.52
N TRP A 318 5.21 11.74 -6.74
CA TRP A 318 6.38 12.37 -6.09
C TRP A 318 7.22 13.22 -7.03
N GLN A 319 7.14 12.95 -8.33
CA GLN A 319 7.85 13.65 -9.40
C GLN A 319 6.89 13.82 -10.58
N GLU A 320 7.41 14.17 -11.75
CA GLU A 320 6.73 13.99 -13.01
C GLU A 320 6.59 12.49 -13.28
N ALA A 321 5.54 11.90 -12.68
CA ALA A 321 5.30 10.47 -12.78
C ALA A 321 4.89 10.11 -14.21
N GLU A 322 5.33 8.94 -14.66
CA GLU A 322 5.08 8.47 -16.02
C GLU A 322 3.63 7.98 -16.21
N GLY A 323 3.12 8.12 -17.43
CA GLY A 323 1.85 7.56 -17.88
C GLY A 323 0.66 8.54 -17.88
N PRO A 324 -0.50 8.08 -18.39
CA PRO A 324 -1.70 8.89 -18.45
C PRO A 324 -2.22 9.17 -17.04
N ARG A 325 -2.57 10.42 -16.79
CA ARG A 325 -3.00 10.82 -15.46
C ARG A 325 -4.35 10.16 -15.08
N PRO A 326 -4.43 9.51 -13.92
CA PRO A 326 -5.68 8.93 -13.44
C PRO A 326 -6.71 9.98 -12.99
N PRO A 327 -8.02 9.68 -13.08
CA PRO A 327 -9.07 10.54 -12.54
C PRO A 327 -9.02 10.58 -11.01
N GLY A 328 -9.22 11.77 -10.43
CA GLY A 328 -9.29 11.95 -8.98
C GLY A 328 -8.63 13.22 -8.47
N LEU A 329 -8.67 13.41 -7.15
CA LEU A 329 -8.00 14.51 -6.47
C LEU A 329 -6.49 14.25 -6.46
N TRP A 330 -5.74 15.01 -7.24
CA TRP A 330 -4.31 14.80 -7.42
C TRP A 330 -3.48 15.67 -6.48
N VAL A 331 -2.60 15.03 -5.73
CA VAL A 331 -1.59 15.64 -4.88
C VAL A 331 -0.20 15.26 -5.37
N VAL A 332 0.70 16.24 -5.45
CA VAL A 332 2.12 16.02 -5.72
C VAL A 332 2.95 16.27 -4.45
N VAL A 333 3.69 15.24 -4.04
CA VAL A 333 4.56 15.23 -2.86
C VAL A 333 6.03 15.24 -3.28
N HIS A 334 6.41 16.28 -4.01
CA HIS A 334 7.79 16.48 -4.46
C HIS A 334 8.65 17.16 -3.40
N GLN A 335 9.87 16.65 -3.24
CA GLN A 335 10.90 17.18 -2.38
C GLN A 335 12.00 17.77 -3.26
N THR A 336 12.41 19.00 -3.01
CA THR A 336 13.75 19.41 -3.41
C THR A 336 14.72 18.69 -2.51
N GLU A 337 15.66 17.94 -3.09
CA GLU A 337 16.89 17.60 -2.39
C GLU A 337 17.54 18.92 -2.01
N SER A 338 17.41 19.32 -0.75
CA SER A 338 18.32 20.30 -0.17
C SER A 338 19.69 19.66 -0.28
N GLY A 339 20.51 20.17 -1.20
CA GLY A 339 21.82 19.62 -1.56
C GLY A 339 22.53 19.08 -0.33
N ARG A 340 22.82 17.77 -0.36
CA ARG A 340 23.80 17.16 0.52
C ARG A 340 25.13 17.10 -0.20
#